data_AF-A0A6B3W1P2-F1
#
_entry.id   AF-A0A6B3W1P2-F1
#
_cell.length_a   1.000
_cell.length_b   1.000
_cell.length_c   1.000
_cell.angle_alpha   90.00
_cell.angle_beta   90.00
_cell.angle_gamma   90.00
#
_symmetry.space_group_name_H-M   'P 1'
#
loop_
_entity.id
_entity.type
_entity.pdbx_description
1 polymer ?
#
loop_
_entity_poly.entity_id
_entity_poly.type
_entity_poly.pdbx_seq_one_letter_code
_entity_poly.pdbx_strand_id
1 'polypeptide(L)'
;MKHILSLMIEKKQLENQYGWRSCFDVPEQYDKMENLSVEIMNNLKEYEKHHTDILATNLYDVLDTIAFEIVNGNISEEAEVMFYTQDDYLETYVLGNFNEEQMEVFDKLFYYMNSDDRAGWLKSNYINNDPNEYTDNLVNFVVVVIE
;
A
#
# COMPACT_ATOMS: atom_id res chain seq x y z
N MET A 1 -8.71 -4.06 -3.15
CA MET A 1 -7.78 -3.67 -2.07
C MET A 1 -8.41 -3.71 -0.69
N LYS A 2 -9.56 -3.06 -0.45
CA LYS A 2 -10.27 -3.07 0.86
C LYS A 2 -10.44 -4.46 1.50
N HIS A 3 -10.79 -5.47 0.72
CA HIS A 3 -10.89 -6.85 1.20
C HIS A 3 -9.55 -7.41 1.72
N ILE A 4 -8.45 -7.20 0.98
CA ILE A 4 -7.12 -7.68 1.37
C ILE A 4 -6.66 -7.03 2.68
N LEU A 5 -6.87 -5.70 2.80
CA LEU A 5 -6.57 -4.98 4.02
C LEU A 5 -7.38 -5.51 5.21
N SER A 6 -8.67 -5.82 5.02
CA SER A 6 -9.49 -6.40 6.10
C SER A 6 -8.95 -7.76 6.57
N LEU A 7 -8.50 -8.63 5.66
CA LEU A 7 -7.88 -9.91 6.02
C LEU A 7 -6.56 -9.69 6.79
N MET A 8 -5.77 -8.69 6.40
CA MET A 8 -4.54 -8.33 7.09
C MET A 8 -4.78 -7.79 8.49
N ILE A 9 -5.79 -6.94 8.68
CA ILE A 9 -6.20 -6.45 10.01
C ILE A 9 -6.60 -7.63 10.89
N GLU A 10 -7.42 -8.56 10.38
CA GLU A 10 -7.81 -9.77 11.11
C GLU A 10 -6.60 -10.62 11.52
N LYS A 11 -5.66 -10.84 10.59
CA LYS A 11 -4.41 -11.56 10.87
C LYS A 11 -3.60 -10.85 11.96
N LYS A 12 -3.44 -9.52 11.89
CA LYS A 12 -2.71 -8.72 12.88
C LYS A 12 -3.36 -8.76 14.26
N GLN A 13 -4.68 -8.72 14.33
CA GLN A 13 -5.41 -8.87 15.60
C GLN A 13 -5.15 -10.26 16.23
N LEU A 14 -5.15 -11.32 15.43
CA LEU A 14 -4.81 -12.67 15.90
C LEU A 14 -3.35 -12.77 16.37
N GLU A 15 -2.41 -12.19 15.62
CA GLU A 15 -0.99 -12.13 15.98
C GLU A 15 -0.80 -11.40 17.32
N ASN A 16 -1.45 -10.25 17.51
CA ASN A 16 -1.39 -9.50 18.77
C ASN A 16 -1.99 -10.27 19.94
N GLN A 17 -3.10 -10.99 19.73
CA GLN A 17 -3.79 -11.72 20.80
C GLN A 17 -3.11 -13.04 21.16
N TYR A 18 -2.56 -13.76 20.18
CA TYR A 18 -2.11 -15.16 20.33
C TYR A 18 -0.66 -15.41 19.93
N GLY A 19 0.01 -14.52 19.20
CA GLY A 19 1.35 -14.75 18.64
C GLY A 19 2.47 -14.95 19.67
N TRP A 20 2.23 -14.58 20.93
CA TRP A 20 3.13 -14.84 22.06
C TRP A 20 2.88 -16.19 22.76
N ARG A 21 1.82 -16.91 22.40
CA ARG A 21 1.49 -18.23 22.97
C ARG A 21 2.15 -19.34 22.15
N SER A 22 2.26 -20.53 22.75
CA SER A 22 2.72 -21.70 22.03
C SER A 22 1.68 -22.14 20.98
N CYS A 23 2.11 -22.53 19.79
CA CYS A 23 1.23 -23.11 18.78
C CYS A 23 0.57 -24.43 19.22
N PHE A 24 1.12 -25.10 20.24
CA PHE A 24 0.50 -26.28 20.84
C PHE A 24 -0.67 -25.93 21.79
N ASP A 25 -0.69 -24.71 22.34
CA ASP A 25 -1.73 -24.25 23.27
C ASP A 25 -2.93 -23.65 22.53
N VAL A 26 -2.72 -23.09 21.34
CA VAL A 26 -3.72 -22.41 20.51
C VAL A 26 -3.61 -22.83 19.03
N PRO A 27 -3.66 -24.14 18.71
CA PRO A 27 -3.40 -24.63 17.36
C PRO A 27 -4.37 -24.08 16.32
N GLU A 28 -5.67 -23.98 16.64
CA GLU A 28 -6.68 -23.46 15.72
C GLU A 28 -6.41 -22.00 15.31
N GLN A 29 -5.86 -21.18 16.20
CA GLN A 29 -5.53 -19.78 15.92
C GLN A 29 -4.32 -19.70 14.99
N TYR A 30 -3.34 -20.58 15.15
CA TYR A 30 -2.19 -20.68 14.24
C TYR A 30 -2.62 -21.15 12.85
N ASP A 31 -3.47 -22.18 12.76
CA ASP A 31 -4.04 -22.64 11.49
C ASP A 31 -4.81 -21.50 10.80
N LYS A 32 -5.55 -20.70 11.57
CA LYS A 32 -6.27 -19.53 11.03
C LYS A 32 -5.31 -18.46 10.50
N MET A 33 -4.24 -18.12 11.24
CA MET A 33 -3.22 -17.16 10.78
C MET A 33 -2.51 -17.64 9.51
N GLU A 34 -2.22 -18.94 9.39
CA GLU A 34 -1.63 -19.54 8.20
C GLU A 34 -2.59 -19.45 7.00
N ASN A 35 -3.87 -19.83 7.19
CA ASN A 35 -4.88 -19.73 6.14
C ASN A 35 -5.07 -18.28 5.65
N LEU A 36 -5.12 -17.31 6.57
CA LEU A 36 -5.16 -15.89 6.23
C LEU A 36 -3.93 -15.47 5.42
N SER A 37 -2.73 -15.93 5.80
CA SER A 37 -1.49 -15.63 5.07
C SER A 37 -1.55 -16.13 3.62
N VAL A 38 -2.06 -17.35 3.42
CA VAL A 38 -2.25 -17.94 2.10
C VAL A 38 -3.28 -17.16 1.29
N GLU A 39 -4.43 -16.83 1.89
CA GLU A 39 -5.50 -16.09 1.23
C GLU A 39 -5.07 -14.69 0.82
N ILE A 40 -4.41 -13.94 1.70
CA ILE A 40 -3.86 -12.61 1.43
C ILE A 40 -2.91 -12.68 0.23
N MET A 41 -1.94 -13.60 0.26
CA MET A 41 -0.94 -13.71 -0.81
C MET A 41 -1.56 -14.15 -2.14
N ASN A 42 -2.58 -15.02 -2.13
CA ASN A 42 -3.30 -15.40 -3.34
C ASN A 42 -4.05 -14.20 -3.96
N ASN A 43 -4.74 -13.41 -3.13
CA ASN A 43 -5.42 -12.19 -3.59
C ASN A 43 -4.44 -11.16 -4.16
N LEU A 44 -3.29 -10.97 -3.51
CA LEU A 44 -2.25 -10.05 -3.98
C LEU A 44 -1.62 -10.51 -5.31
N LYS A 45 -1.35 -11.82 -5.45
CA LYS A 45 -0.85 -12.39 -6.71
C LYS A 45 -1.87 -12.29 -7.83
N GLU A 46 -3.17 -12.39 -7.54
CA GLU A 46 -4.21 -12.15 -8.54
C GLU A 46 -4.22 -10.68 -8.98
N TYR A 47 -4.04 -9.75 -8.03
CA TYR A 47 -3.92 -8.33 -8.34
C TYR A 47 -2.70 -8.02 -9.21
N GLU A 48 -1.53 -8.58 -8.90
CA GLU A 48 -0.28 -8.45 -9.66
C GLU A 48 -0.43 -8.92 -11.12
N LYS A 49 -1.22 -9.97 -11.40
CA LYS A 49 -1.48 -10.42 -12.78
C LYS A 49 -2.13 -9.34 -13.65
N HIS A 50 -2.86 -8.41 -13.04
CA HIS A 50 -3.52 -7.30 -13.74
C HIS A 50 -2.69 -6.01 -13.74
N HIS A 51 -1.62 -5.93 -12.95
CA HIS A 51 -0.78 -4.75 -12.80
C HIS A 51 0.69 -5.19 -12.77
N THR A 52 1.29 -5.38 -13.94
CA THR A 52 2.61 -6.02 -14.11
C THR A 52 3.75 -5.29 -13.42
N ASP A 53 3.59 -4.00 -13.16
CA ASP A 53 4.61 -3.15 -12.55
C ASP A 53 4.49 -3.11 -11.02
N ILE A 54 3.47 -3.76 -10.45
CA ILE A 54 3.19 -3.80 -9.01
C ILE A 54 3.37 -5.22 -8.49
N LEU A 55 4.46 -5.44 -7.74
CA LEU A 55 4.75 -6.74 -7.13
C LEU A 55 3.85 -7.01 -5.92
N ALA A 56 3.30 -8.23 -5.81
CA ALA A 56 2.50 -8.64 -4.66
C ALA A 56 3.23 -8.48 -3.32
N THR A 57 4.55 -8.68 -3.30
CA THR A 57 5.37 -8.51 -2.09
C THR A 57 5.44 -7.06 -1.63
N ASN A 58 5.56 -6.11 -2.56
CA ASN A 58 5.62 -4.69 -2.22
C ASN A 58 4.26 -4.20 -1.67
N LEU A 59 3.17 -4.65 -2.29
CA LEU A 59 1.82 -4.42 -1.76
C LEU A 59 1.63 -5.04 -0.39
N TYR A 60 2.14 -6.26 -0.18
CA TYR A 60 2.06 -6.93 1.11
C TYR A 60 2.68 -6.05 2.19
N ASP A 61 3.92 -5.58 2.00
CA ASP A 61 4.65 -4.81 2.99
C ASP A 61 3.95 -3.48 3.34
N VAL A 62 3.42 -2.79 2.33
CA VAL A 62 2.67 -1.53 2.54
C VAL A 62 1.37 -1.78 3.31
N LEU A 63 0.57 -2.76 2.89
CA LEU A 63 -0.71 -3.03 3.55
C LEU A 63 -0.52 -3.64 4.94
N ASP A 64 0.55 -4.41 5.18
CA ASP A 64 0.92 -4.94 6.51
C ASP A 64 1.25 -3.80 7.48
N THR A 65 1.93 -2.75 6.98
CA THR A 65 2.20 -1.52 7.74
C THR A 65 0.91 -0.79 8.09
N ILE A 66 0.01 -0.57 7.11
CA ILE A 66 -1.27 0.10 7.35
C ILE A 66 -2.13 -0.71 8.33
N ALA A 67 -2.22 -2.03 8.16
CA ALA A 67 -2.95 -2.90 9.08
C ALA A 67 -2.38 -2.85 10.50
N PHE A 68 -1.06 -2.77 10.66
CA PHE A 68 -0.42 -2.59 11.95
C PHE A 68 -0.78 -1.26 12.60
N GLU A 69 -0.74 -0.16 11.86
CA GLU A 69 -1.13 1.17 12.35
C GLU A 69 -2.62 1.22 12.78
N ILE A 70 -3.51 0.58 12.02
CA ILE A 70 -4.93 0.45 12.37
C ILE A 70 -5.10 -0.34 13.67
N VAL A 71 -4.46 -1.50 13.79
CA VAL A 71 -4.61 -2.36 14.99
C VAL A 71 -4.02 -1.69 16.24
N ASN A 72 -3.01 -0.83 16.10
CA ASN A 72 -2.47 -0.04 17.20
C ASN A 72 -3.31 1.21 17.53
N GLY A 73 -4.32 1.53 16.72
CA GLY A 73 -5.17 2.70 16.89
C GLY A 73 -4.51 4.02 16.46
N ASN A 74 -3.45 3.97 15.66
CA ASN A 74 -2.82 5.14 15.06
C ASN A 74 -3.57 5.64 13.82
N ILE A 75 -4.29 4.74 13.14
CA ILE A 75 -5.23 5.02 12.06
C ILE A 75 -6.61 4.53 12.50
N SER A 76 -7.65 5.33 12.25
CA SER A 76 -9.04 4.90 12.49
C SER A 76 -9.41 3.64 11.70
N GLU A 77 -10.12 2.68 12.33
CA GLU A 77 -10.67 1.51 11.61
C GLU A 77 -11.69 1.91 10.53
N GLU A 78 -12.29 3.09 10.65
CA GLU A 78 -13.23 3.67 9.68
C GLU A 78 -12.53 4.49 8.59
N ALA A 79 -11.21 4.65 8.64
CA ALA A 79 -10.46 5.41 7.66
C ALA A 79 -10.67 4.86 6.25
N GLU A 80 -10.82 5.76 5.27
CA GLU A 80 -10.92 5.38 3.88
C GLU A 80 -9.51 5.14 3.33
N VAL A 81 -9.27 3.93 2.81
CA VAL A 81 -8.00 3.56 2.20
C VAL A 81 -8.16 3.47 0.69
N MET A 82 -7.60 4.45 0.01
CA MET A 82 -7.63 4.55 -1.45
C MET A 82 -6.32 4.04 -2.05
N PHE A 83 -6.44 3.33 -3.17
CA PHE A 83 -5.31 2.76 -3.89
C PHE A 83 -5.20 3.41 -5.26
N TYR A 84 -4.00 3.85 -5.61
CA TYR A 84 -3.68 4.47 -6.89
C TYR A 84 -2.47 3.79 -7.53
N THR A 85 -2.52 3.59 -8.85
CA THR A 85 -1.30 3.40 -9.62
C THR A 85 -0.48 4.70 -9.62
N GLN A 86 0.81 4.65 -9.98
CA GLN A 86 1.62 5.87 -10.12
C GLN A 86 0.92 6.93 -11.00
N ASP A 87 0.38 6.51 -12.14
CA ASP A 87 -0.26 7.39 -13.11
C ASP A 87 -1.58 7.98 -12.56
N ASP A 88 -2.43 7.14 -11.95
CA ASP A 88 -3.70 7.60 -11.36
C ASP A 88 -3.46 8.61 -10.23
N TYR A 89 -2.42 8.38 -9.41
CA TYR A 89 -2.04 9.29 -8.33
C TYR A 89 -1.57 10.63 -8.90
N LEU A 90 -0.71 10.60 -9.93
CA LEU A 90 -0.22 11.81 -10.58
C LEU A 90 -1.36 12.62 -11.19
N GLU A 91 -2.28 11.98 -11.91
CA GLU A 91 -3.43 12.66 -12.49
C GLU A 91 -4.29 13.31 -11.39
N THR A 92 -4.57 12.57 -10.32
CA THR A 92 -5.47 13.01 -9.24
C THR A 92 -4.87 14.12 -8.37
N TYR A 93 -3.63 13.96 -7.91
CA TYR A 93 -3.05 14.78 -6.84
C TYR A 93 -1.98 15.77 -7.31
N VAL A 94 -1.36 15.53 -8.47
CA VAL A 94 -0.27 16.38 -8.97
C VAL A 94 -0.72 17.23 -10.15
N LEU A 95 -1.20 16.58 -11.20
CA LEU A 95 -1.48 17.21 -12.49
C LEU A 95 -2.82 17.94 -12.51
N GLY A 96 -3.78 17.58 -11.65
CA GLY A 96 -5.11 18.20 -11.61
C GLY A 96 -5.12 19.72 -11.39
N ASN A 97 -4.01 20.29 -10.91
CA ASN A 97 -3.86 21.74 -10.69
C ASN A 97 -2.97 22.43 -11.74
N PHE A 98 -2.44 21.70 -12.73
CA PHE A 98 -1.50 22.23 -13.70
C PHE A 98 -2.24 22.84 -14.89
N ASN A 99 -1.72 23.96 -15.39
CA ASN A 99 -2.10 24.46 -16.71
C ASN A 99 -1.35 23.72 -17.82
N GLU A 100 -1.73 23.95 -19.08
CA GLU A 100 -1.17 23.25 -20.25
C GLU A 100 0.36 23.37 -20.35
N GLU A 101 0.92 24.55 -20.08
CA GLU A 101 2.37 24.78 -20.08
C GLU A 101 3.07 24.01 -18.95
N GLN A 102 2.47 23.96 -17.76
CA GLN A 102 3.00 23.20 -16.63
C GLN A 102 2.96 21.69 -16.88
N MET A 103 1.90 21.17 -17.49
CA MET A 103 1.83 19.77 -17.89
C MET A 103 2.92 19.43 -18.92
N GLU A 104 3.12 20.28 -19.94
CA GLU A 104 4.14 20.05 -20.96
C GLU A 104 5.57 20.04 -20.37
N VAL A 105 5.84 20.91 -19.39
CA VAL A 105 7.10 20.91 -18.65
C VAL A 105 7.24 19.67 -17.78
N PHE A 106 6.17 19.28 -17.07
CA PHE A 106 6.16 18.07 -16.25
C PHE A 106 6.49 16.84 -17.09
N ASP A 107 5.79 16.62 -18.21
CA ASP A 107 6.00 15.46 -19.08
C ASP A 107 7.44 15.39 -19.62
N LYS A 108 7.99 16.54 -20.04
CA LYS A 108 9.37 16.64 -20.53
C LYS A 108 10.41 16.35 -19.47
N LEU A 109 10.12 16.60 -18.20
CA LEU A 109 11.06 16.26 -17.12
C LEU A 109 10.86 14.81 -16.69
N PHE A 110 9.62 14.42 -16.44
CA PHE A 110 9.24 13.16 -15.81
C PHE A 110 9.55 11.94 -16.68
N TYR A 111 9.19 11.97 -17.96
CA TYR A 111 9.39 10.83 -18.85
C TYR A 111 10.83 10.66 -19.33
N TYR A 112 11.67 11.69 -19.19
CA TYR A 112 13.10 11.60 -19.48
C TYR A 112 13.93 11.11 -18.30
N MET A 113 13.37 11.08 -17.08
CA MET A 113 14.00 10.44 -15.93
C MET A 113 13.96 8.92 -16.08
N ASN A 114 15.05 8.26 -15.68
CA ASN A 114 15.02 6.82 -15.44
C ASN A 114 14.14 6.50 -14.22
N SER A 115 13.74 5.24 -14.08
CA SER A 115 12.78 4.82 -13.05
C SER A 115 13.22 5.15 -11.62
N ASP A 116 14.51 5.02 -11.30
CA ASP A 116 15.03 5.27 -9.95
C ASP A 116 15.01 6.76 -9.61
N ASP A 117 15.49 7.61 -10.54
CA ASP A 117 15.47 9.06 -10.38
C ASP A 117 14.04 9.59 -10.30
N ARG A 118 13.13 9.02 -11.11
CA ARG A 118 11.70 9.33 -11.09
C ARG A 118 11.08 9.00 -9.73
N ALA A 119 11.33 7.81 -9.21
CA ALA A 119 10.82 7.38 -7.90
C ALA A 119 11.34 8.29 -6.77
N GLY A 120 12.63 8.60 -6.77
CA GLY A 120 13.24 9.51 -5.80
C GLY A 120 12.66 10.92 -5.87
N TRP A 121 12.43 11.43 -7.09
CA TRP A 121 11.82 12.73 -7.32
C TRP A 121 10.36 12.77 -6.84
N LEU A 122 9.54 11.77 -7.16
CA LEU A 122 8.16 11.67 -6.70
C LEU A 122 8.06 11.63 -5.17
N LYS A 123 8.88 10.79 -4.53
CA LYS A 123 8.96 10.73 -3.07
C LYS A 123 9.30 12.06 -2.45
N SER A 124 10.29 12.76 -2.99
CA SER A 124 10.78 13.99 -2.40
C SER A 124 9.83 15.17 -2.56
N ASN A 125 9.04 15.20 -3.64
CA ASN A 125 8.21 16.37 -3.97
C ASN A 125 6.73 16.18 -3.66
N TYR A 126 6.20 14.96 -3.79
CA TYR A 126 4.77 14.72 -3.72
C TYR A 126 4.38 13.77 -2.59
N ILE A 127 5.15 12.71 -2.32
CA ILE A 127 4.70 11.64 -1.41
C ILE A 127 5.18 11.78 0.04
N ASN A 128 6.46 12.03 0.30
CA ASN A 128 7.00 12.04 1.68
C ASN A 128 6.55 13.25 2.53
N ASN A 129 5.68 14.11 2.01
CA ASN A 129 5.23 15.29 2.73
C ASN A 129 3.94 15.06 3.52
N ASP A 130 3.24 13.94 3.29
CA ASP A 130 1.99 13.58 3.96
C ASP A 130 2.15 12.29 4.78
N PRO A 131 1.87 12.30 6.10
CA PRO A 131 1.98 11.10 6.95
C PRO A 131 1.01 9.97 6.57
N ASN A 132 0.03 10.21 5.71
CA ASN A 132 -1.00 9.25 5.35
C ASN A 132 -0.80 8.61 3.97
N GLU A 133 0.37 8.80 3.35
CA GLU A 133 0.70 8.22 2.06
C GLU A 133 1.77 7.13 2.16
N TYR A 134 1.47 5.99 1.57
CA TYR A 134 2.30 4.79 1.62
C TYR A 134 2.60 4.30 0.21
N THR A 135 3.85 3.91 -0.05
CA THR A 135 4.29 3.51 -1.39
C THR A 135 5.45 2.52 -1.30
N ASP A 136 5.75 1.83 -2.40
CA ASP A 136 6.92 0.97 -2.49
C ASP A 136 8.20 1.76 -2.82
N ASN A 137 9.33 1.06 -3.00
CA ASN A 137 10.62 1.73 -3.23
C ASN A 137 10.66 2.53 -4.54
N LEU A 138 10.01 2.04 -5.59
CA LEU A 138 10.02 2.60 -6.94
C LEU A 138 8.80 3.48 -7.25
N VAL A 139 7.90 3.66 -6.28
CA VAL A 139 6.66 4.42 -6.44
C VAL A 139 5.76 3.84 -7.53
N ASN A 140 5.66 2.51 -7.63
CA ASN A 140 4.79 1.86 -8.61
C ASN A 140 3.30 2.07 -8.30
N PHE A 141 2.99 2.36 -7.03
CA PHE A 141 1.65 2.65 -6.54
C PHE A 141 1.70 3.59 -5.33
N VAL A 142 0.59 4.20 -5.00
CA VAL A 142 0.41 4.98 -3.77
C VAL A 142 -0.88 4.55 -3.08
N VAL A 143 -0.79 4.31 -1.78
CA VAL A 143 -1.94 4.06 -0.91
C VAL A 143 -2.13 5.29 -0.04
N VAL A 144 -3.30 5.91 -0.13
CA VAL A 144 -3.65 7.11 0.63
C VAL A 144 -4.68 6.73 1.68
N VAL A 145 -4.40 7.09 2.94
CA VAL A 145 -5.33 6.93 4.06
C VAL A 145 -6.00 8.27 4.33
N ILE A 146 -7.33 8.27 4.41
CA ILE A 146 -8.14 9.47 4.63
C ILE A 146 -8.96 9.28 5.90
N GLU A 147 -8.74 10.18 6.87
CA GLU A 147 -9.43 10.21 8.16
C GLU A 147 -10.59 11.22 8.21
#